data_AF-A0A151SAM7-F1
#
_entry.id   AF-A0A151SAM7-F1
#
_cell.length_a   1.000
_cell.length_b   1.000
_cell.length_c   1.000
_cell.angle_alpha   90.00
_cell.angle_beta   90.00
_cell.angle_gamma   90.00
#
_symmetry.space_group_name_H-M   'P 1'
#
loop_
_entity.id
_entity.type
_entity.pdbx_description
1 polymer ?
#
loop_
_entity_poly.entity_id
_entity_poly.type
_entity_poly.pdbx_seq_one_letter_code
_entity_poly.pdbx_strand_id
1 'polypeptide(L)'
;MTAALVSLCGASCFLLCLTDSFRDNKRNICYGLATLRGLWVIDGSTTLPPQLSAKYRLKFIDFMHAVMSVLVFAAIALFDQNVVNCFFPAPSNETQEILTALPVGIGVFSGMFFVTFPTQRHGIGFPLSTN
;
A
#
# COMPACT_ATOMS: atom_id res chain seq x y z
N MET A 1 -16.09 5.19 15.30
CA MET A 1 -15.67 3.83 14.89
C MET A 1 -15.25 3.79 13.43
N THR A 2 -16.10 4.19 12.48
CA THR A 2 -15.81 4.19 11.03
C THR A 2 -14.50 4.92 10.68
N ALA A 3 -14.31 6.14 11.18
CA ALA A 3 -13.07 6.90 10.98
C ALA A 3 -11.81 6.14 11.44
N ALA A 4 -11.85 5.52 12.62
CA ALA A 4 -10.72 4.76 13.12
C ALA A 4 -10.43 3.53 12.25
N LEU A 5 -11.46 2.79 11.85
CA LEU A 5 -11.31 1.61 11.00
C LEU A 5 -10.76 1.97 9.62
N VAL A 6 -11.34 2.98 8.95
CA VAL A 6 -10.89 3.47 7.65
C VAL A 6 -9.44 3.96 7.74
N SER A 7 -9.08 4.71 8.79
CA SER A 7 -7.69 5.15 9.01
C SER A 7 -6.73 3.98 9.23
N LEU A 8 -7.11 2.96 10.01
CA LEU A 8 -6.28 1.78 10.24
C LEU A 8 -6.11 0.94 8.95
N CYS A 9 -7.17 0.77 8.17
CA CYS A 9 -7.10 0.10 6.87
C CYS A 9 -6.23 0.88 5.88
N GLY A 10 -6.39 2.21 5.79
CA GLY A 10 -5.55 3.05 4.95
C GLY A 10 -4.07 3.01 5.37
N ALA A 11 -3.80 3.10 6.67
CA ALA A 11 -2.44 2.92 7.19
C ALA A 11 -1.87 1.53 6.85
N SER A 12 -2.71 0.48 6.86
CA SER A 12 -2.30 -0.86 6.46
C SER A 12 -1.95 -0.93 4.97
N CYS A 13 -2.76 -0.33 4.08
CA CYS A 13 -2.44 -0.21 2.66
C CYS A 13 -1.08 0.46 2.43
N PHE A 14 -0.81 1.54 3.17
CA PHE A 14 0.46 2.24 3.11
C PHE A 14 1.64 1.36 3.58
N LEU A 15 1.53 0.78 4.77
CA LEU A 15 2.60 -0.02 5.37
C LEU A 15 2.90 -1.28 4.55
N LEU A 16 1.89 -1.95 4.02
CA LEU A 16 2.05 -3.16 3.22
C LEU A 16 2.81 -2.88 1.91
N CYS A 17 2.66 -1.69 1.31
CA CYS A 17 3.44 -1.30 0.12
C CYS A 17 4.95 -1.20 0.39
N LEU A 18 5.34 -1.00 1.65
CA LEU A 18 6.73 -0.92 2.08
C LEU A 18 7.28 -2.28 2.52
N THR A 19 6.45 -3.32 2.53
CA THR A 19 6.91 -4.68 2.80
C THR A 19 7.56 -5.29 1.57
N ASP A 20 8.53 -6.17 1.82
CA ASP A 20 9.19 -6.94 0.78
C ASP A 20 9.51 -8.34 1.32
N SER A 21 9.82 -9.25 0.41
CA SER A 21 10.21 -10.61 0.77
C SER A 21 11.53 -11.02 0.14
N PHE A 22 12.18 -11.99 0.76
CA PHE A 22 13.36 -12.64 0.22
C PHE A 22 13.41 -14.09 0.68
N ARG A 23 14.20 -14.91 -0.02
CA ARG A 23 14.45 -16.29 0.38
C ARG A 23 15.76 -16.37 1.16
N ASP A 24 15.73 -17.01 2.32
CA ASP A 24 16.93 -17.30 3.10
C ASP A 24 17.74 -18.47 2.48
N ASN A 25 18.90 -18.79 3.07
CA ASN A 25 19.75 -19.90 2.64
C ASN A 25 19.07 -21.28 2.76
N LYS A 26 18.02 -21.38 3.57
CA LYS A 26 17.21 -22.60 3.77
C LYS A 26 15.98 -22.63 2.86
N ARG A 27 15.84 -21.66 1.94
CA ARG A 27 14.72 -21.44 1.02
C ARG A 27 13.39 -21.06 1.69
N ASN A 28 13.41 -20.68 2.95
CA ASN A 28 12.25 -20.09 3.62
C ASN A 28 12.03 -18.66 3.14
N ILE A 29 10.78 -18.23 3.12
CA ILE A 29 10.41 -16.86 2.75
C ILE A 29 10.39 -16.02 4.02
N CYS A 30 11.22 -14.99 4.04
CA CYS A 30 11.28 -14.01 5.10
C CYS A 30 10.66 -12.70 4.61
N TYR A 31 9.84 -12.07 5.46
CA TYR A 31 9.25 -10.77 5.18
C TYR A 31 9.95 -9.68 5.98
N GLY A 32 10.04 -8.50 5.38
CA GLY A 32 10.62 -7.34 6.05
C GLY A 32 10.00 -6.03 5.61
N LEU A 33 10.27 -4.99 6.39
CA LEU A 33 9.90 -3.61 6.10
C LEU A 33 11.10 -2.86 5.51
N ALA A 34 10.90 -2.19 4.38
CA ALA A 34 11.93 -1.36 3.78
C ALA A 34 12.23 -0.13 4.64
N THR A 35 13.51 0.12 4.89
CA THR A 35 14.02 1.27 5.64
C THR A 35 15.06 2.01 4.81
N LEU A 36 15.46 3.20 5.26
CA LEU A 36 16.56 3.95 4.63
C LEU A 36 17.91 3.20 4.66
N ARG A 37 18.06 2.25 5.60
CA ARG A 37 19.30 1.48 5.77
C ARG A 37 19.29 0.14 5.03
N GLY A 38 18.11 -0.38 4.68
CA GLY A 38 17.91 -1.67 4.02
C GLY A 38 16.61 -2.32 4.47
N LEU A 39 16.54 -3.65 4.50
CA LEU A 39 15.35 -4.37 4.95
C LEU A 39 15.41 -4.68 6.46
N TRP A 40 14.36 -4.32 7.20
CA TRP A 40 14.17 -4.76 8.58
C TRP A 40 13.28 -6.01 8.60
N VAL A 41 13.86 -7.17 8.92
CA VAL A 41 13.17 -8.46 8.90
C VAL A 41 12.21 -8.55 10.10
N ILE A 42 10.92 -8.80 9.84
CA ILE A 42 9.85 -8.71 10.84
C ILE A 42 9.91 -9.86 11.84
N ASP A 43 10.25 -11.07 11.38
CA ASP A 43 10.30 -12.27 12.22
C ASP A 43 11.58 -12.39 13.05
N GLY A 44 12.56 -11.51 12.83
CA GLY A 44 13.87 -11.55 13.50
C GLY A 44 14.68 -12.83 13.25
N SER A 45 14.26 -13.69 12.32
CA SER A 45 14.84 -15.02 12.08
C SER A 45 16.23 -14.93 11.47
N THR A 46 16.56 -13.82 10.82
CA THR A 46 17.83 -13.61 10.13
C THR A 46 18.16 -12.14 9.97
N THR A 47 19.45 -11.84 9.80
CA THR A 47 19.95 -10.52 9.43
C THR A 47 20.59 -10.60 8.06
N LEU A 48 20.14 -9.73 7.15
CA LEU A 48 20.70 -9.66 5.81
C LEU A 48 22.11 -9.06 5.86
N PRO A 49 23.09 -9.65 5.15
CA PRO A 49 24.38 -9.01 4.95
C PRO A 49 24.20 -7.59 4.40
N PRO A 50 25.01 -6.60 4.82
CA PRO A 50 24.82 -5.19 4.45
C PRO A 50 24.72 -4.95 2.94
N GLN A 51 25.49 -5.72 2.15
CA GLN A 51 25.49 -5.64 0.69
C GLN A 51 24.15 -6.06 0.07
N LEU A 52 23.53 -7.12 0.60
CA LEU A 52 22.23 -7.61 0.12
C LEU A 52 21.09 -6.74 0.63
N SER A 53 21.18 -6.27 1.88
CA SER A 53 20.19 -5.37 2.49
C SER A 53 20.08 -4.03 1.76
N ALA A 54 21.18 -3.54 1.16
CA ALA A 54 21.18 -2.30 0.38
C ALA A 54 20.22 -2.33 -0.83
N LYS A 55 19.97 -3.51 -1.43
CA LYS A 55 19.01 -3.68 -2.54
C LYS A 55 17.58 -3.33 -2.13
N TYR A 56 17.25 -3.54 -0.86
CA TYR A 56 15.90 -3.38 -0.31
C TYR A 56 15.65 -2.01 0.30
N ARG A 57 16.61 -1.07 0.21
CA ARG A 57 16.46 0.29 0.74
C ARG A 57 15.22 0.97 0.19
N LEU A 58 14.58 1.74 1.06
CA LEU A 58 13.42 2.55 0.70
C LEU A 58 13.80 3.58 -0.37
N LYS A 59 13.01 3.64 -1.44
CA LYS A 59 13.15 4.60 -2.53
C LYS A 59 11.96 5.56 -2.52
N PHE A 60 12.15 6.76 -3.06
CA PHE A 60 11.07 7.74 -3.19
C PHE A 60 9.84 7.18 -3.92
N ILE A 61 10.06 6.36 -4.95
CA ILE A 61 8.99 5.73 -5.70
C ILE A 61 8.16 4.75 -4.84
N ASP A 62 8.75 4.12 -3.81
CA ASP A 62 8.01 3.25 -2.89
C ASP A 62 6.96 4.06 -2.10
N PHE A 63 7.31 5.29 -1.71
CA PHE A 63 6.38 6.20 -1.04
C PHE A 63 5.24 6.65 -1.96
N MET A 64 5.54 6.93 -3.24
CA MET A 64 4.51 7.25 -4.23
C MET A 64 3.52 6.08 -4.40
N HIS A 65 4.02 4.84 -4.48
CA HIS A 65 3.16 3.65 -4.53
C HIS A 65 2.28 3.52 -3.27
N ALA A 66 2.87 3.74 -2.09
CA ALA A 66 2.13 3.66 -0.83
C ALA A 66 1.00 4.71 -0.76
N VAL A 67 1.26 5.95 -1.19
CA VAL A 67 0.22 7.01 -1.27
C VAL A 67 -0.87 6.64 -2.29
N MET A 68 -0.49 6.18 -3.47
CA MET A 68 -1.46 5.76 -4.50
C MET A 68 -2.35 4.61 -4.01
N SER A 69 -1.79 3.64 -3.29
CA SER A 69 -2.57 2.55 -2.68
C SER A 69 -3.57 3.06 -1.64
N VAL A 70 -3.18 4.05 -0.82
CA VAL A 70 -4.12 4.72 0.10
C VAL A 70 -5.23 5.44 -0.66
N LEU A 71 -4.91 6.14 -1.74
CA LEU A 71 -5.91 6.80 -2.57
C LEU A 71 -6.89 5.80 -3.18
N VAL A 72 -6.40 4.68 -3.73
CA VAL A 72 -7.26 3.62 -4.26
C VAL A 72 -8.16 3.05 -3.16
N PHE A 73 -7.64 2.79 -1.97
CA PHE A 73 -8.46 2.36 -0.84
C PHE A 73 -9.51 3.42 -0.47
N ALA A 74 -9.14 4.70 -0.42
CA ALA A 74 -10.07 5.79 -0.15
C ALA A 74 -11.18 5.87 -1.21
N ALA A 75 -10.84 5.71 -2.50
CA ALA A 75 -11.83 5.65 -3.57
C ALA A 75 -12.83 4.50 -3.37
N ILE A 76 -12.35 3.30 -2.99
CA ILE A 76 -13.22 2.16 -2.68
C ILE A 76 -14.10 2.45 -1.47
N ALA A 77 -13.53 3.03 -0.40
CA ALA A 77 -14.27 3.39 0.80
C ALA A 77 -15.36 4.45 0.53
N LEU A 78 -15.09 5.43 -0.34
CA LEU A 78 -16.07 6.43 -0.78
C LEU A 78 -17.13 5.87 -1.74
N PHE A 79 -16.91 4.68 -2.30
CA PHE A 79 -17.91 3.97 -3.10
C PHE A 79 -18.93 3.21 -2.22
N ASP A 80 -18.56 2.91 -0.97
CA ASP A 80 -19.43 2.23 -0.01
C ASP A 80 -20.41 3.22 0.65
N GLN A 81 -21.70 2.99 0.45
CA GLN A 81 -22.75 3.88 0.95
C GLN A 81 -22.81 3.93 2.49
N ASN A 82 -22.46 2.86 3.19
CA ASN A 82 -22.45 2.87 4.66
C ASN A 82 -21.32 3.75 5.19
N VAL A 83 -20.13 3.66 4.57
CA VAL A 83 -19.00 4.53 4.89
C VAL A 83 -19.34 5.98 4.58
N VAL A 84 -19.87 6.27 3.39
CA VAL A 84 -20.30 7.63 3.01
C VAL A 84 -21.33 8.17 3.99
N ASN A 85 -22.39 7.42 4.31
CA ASN A 85 -23.43 7.86 5.24
C ASN A 85 -22.90 8.11 6.66
N CYS A 86 -21.81 7.44 7.07
CA CYS A 86 -21.15 7.70 8.35
C CYS A 86 -20.41 9.05 8.40
N PHE A 87 -19.86 9.52 7.27
CA PHE A 87 -19.10 10.78 7.20
C PHE A 87 -19.92 11.96 6.68
N PHE A 88 -20.85 11.69 5.77
CA PHE A 88 -21.72 12.64 5.09
C PHE A 88 -23.17 12.15 5.17
N PRO A 89 -23.81 12.16 6.36
CA PRO A 89 -25.17 11.64 6.54
C PRO A 89 -26.25 12.44 5.81
N ALA A 90 -25.98 13.72 5.50
CA ALA A 90 -26.86 14.59 4.73
C ALA A 90 -26.01 15.47 3.79
N PRO A 91 -25.47 14.91 2.69
CA PRO A 91 -24.61 15.64 1.78
C PRO A 91 -25.41 16.70 1.00
N SER A 92 -24.78 17.84 0.69
CA SER A 92 -25.33 18.76 -0.30
C SER A 92 -25.24 18.16 -1.70
N ASN A 93 -26.00 18.70 -2.66
CA ASN A 93 -25.93 18.27 -4.07
C ASN A 93 -24.49 18.34 -4.62
N GLU A 94 -23.77 19.43 -4.32
CA GLU A 94 -22.37 19.60 -4.70
C GLU A 94 -21.46 18.51 -4.10
N THR A 95 -21.68 18.16 -2.83
CA THR A 95 -20.92 17.10 -2.17
C THR A 95 -21.20 15.75 -2.81
N GLN A 96 -22.45 15.47 -3.16
CA GLN A 96 -22.85 14.23 -3.81
C GLN A 96 -22.21 14.09 -5.20
N GLU A 97 -22.11 15.18 -5.97
CA GLU A 97 -21.40 15.19 -7.25
C GLU A 97 -19.91 14.86 -7.07
N ILE A 98 -19.24 15.49 -6.09
CA ILE A 98 -17.83 15.22 -5.78
C ILE A 98 -17.64 13.76 -5.34
N LEU A 99 -18.47 13.25 -4.43
CA LEU A 99 -18.38 11.86 -3.94
C LEU A 99 -18.58 10.84 -5.07
N THR A 100 -19.34 11.19 -6.11
CA THR A 100 -19.56 10.33 -7.28
C THR A 100 -18.37 10.39 -8.25
N ALA A 101 -17.83 11.57 -8.53
CA ALA A 101 -16.78 11.75 -9.52
C ALA A 101 -15.35 11.45 -8.99
N LEU A 102 -15.08 11.76 -7.73
CA LEU A 102 -13.74 11.68 -7.13
C LEU A 102 -13.16 10.25 -7.16
N PRO A 103 -13.89 9.17 -6.80
CA PRO A 103 -13.36 7.81 -6.88
C PRO A 103 -12.93 7.41 -8.29
N VAL A 104 -13.67 7.86 -9.31
CA VAL A 104 -13.34 7.61 -10.72
C VAL A 104 -12.04 8.31 -11.11
N GLY A 105 -11.89 9.60 -10.74
CA GLY A 105 -10.66 10.35 -10.99
C GLY A 105 -9.43 9.72 -10.33
N ILE A 106 -9.57 9.28 -9.08
CA ILE A 106 -8.51 8.54 -8.38
C ILE A 106 -8.18 7.24 -9.11
N GLY A 107 -9.18 6.47 -9.52
CA GLY A 107 -8.97 5.21 -10.22
C GLY A 107 -8.18 5.38 -11.53
N VAL A 108 -8.54 6.37 -12.34
CA VAL A 108 -7.84 6.69 -13.60
C VAL A 108 -6.40 7.12 -13.33
N PHE A 109 -6.18 8.05 -12.40
CA PHE A 109 -4.87 8.59 -12.10
C PHE A 109 -3.93 7.54 -11.49
N SER A 110 -4.39 6.83 -10.46
CA SER A 110 -3.62 5.75 -9.81
C SER A 110 -3.36 4.59 -10.77
N GLY A 111 -4.33 4.24 -11.61
CA GLY A 111 -4.16 3.20 -12.64
C GLY A 111 -3.07 3.55 -13.64
N MET A 112 -3.07 4.77 -14.18
CA MET A 112 -2.02 5.25 -15.08
C MET A 112 -0.65 5.25 -14.39
N PHE A 113 -0.58 5.67 -13.12
CA PHE A 113 0.66 5.63 -12.35
C PHE A 113 1.20 4.20 -12.21
N PHE A 114 0.38 3.25 -11.77
CA PHE A 114 0.82 1.86 -11.55
C PHE A 114 1.24 1.16 -12.84
N VAL A 115 0.60 1.48 -13.97
CA VAL A 115 1.02 0.98 -15.30
C VAL A 115 2.35 1.58 -15.72
N THR A 116 2.55 2.89 -15.52
CA THR A 116 3.76 3.60 -15.98
C THR A 116 4.97 3.31 -15.09
N PHE A 117 4.73 3.14 -13.79
CA PHE A 117 5.76 2.94 -12.77
C PHE A 117 5.45 1.66 -11.97
N PRO A 118 5.71 0.47 -12.51
CA PRO A 118 5.44 -0.77 -11.78
C PRO A 118 6.37 -0.92 -10.57
N THR A 119 5.81 -1.37 -9.44
CA THR A 119 6.62 -1.70 -8.25
C THR A 119 7.48 -2.93 -8.49
N GLN A 120 8.65 -2.96 -7.85
CA GLN A 120 9.56 -4.11 -7.83
C GLN A 120 9.54 -4.85 -6.48
N ARG A 121 8.71 -4.37 -5.55
CA ARG A 121 8.53 -4.96 -4.22
C ARG A 121 7.65 -6.20 -4.31
N HIS A 122 8.06 -7.26 -3.63
CA HIS A 122 7.31 -8.50 -3.52
C HIS A 122 6.97 -8.74 -2.05
N GLY A 123 6.13 -7.85 -1.51
CA GLY A 123 5.73 -7.87 -0.11
C GLY A 123 4.70 -8.93 0.23
N ILE A 124 4.05 -8.76 1.37
CA ILE A 124 2.96 -9.63 1.82
C ILE A 124 1.81 -9.55 0.80
N GLY A 125 1.33 -10.71 0.33
CA GLY A 125 0.24 -10.80 -0.64
C GLY A 125 0.68 -10.86 -2.12
N PHE A 126 1.97 -10.76 -2.41
CA PHE A 126 2.49 -10.99 -3.77
C PHE A 126 2.70 -12.49 -4.05
N PRO A 127 2.50 -12.96 -5.29
CA PRO A 127 2.83 -14.31 -5.66
C PRO A 127 4.33 -14.54 -5.52
N LEU A 128 4.69 -15.71 -4.99
CA LEU A 128 6.08 -16.10 -4.81
C LEU A 128 6.65 -16.47 -6.18
N SER A 129 7.76 -15.84 -6.57
CA SER A 129 8.48 -16.30 -7.76
C SER A 129 8.96 -17.74 -7.53
N THR A 130 8.63 -18.62 -8.47
CA THR A 130 9.29 -19.92 -8.63
C THR A 130 10.72 -19.64 -9.06
N ASN A 131 11.68 -20.13 -8.28
CA ASN A 131 13.09 -20.14 -8.70
C ASN A 131 13.27 -21.10 -9.88
#